data_AF-A0A932U7A8-F1
#
_entry.id   AF-A0A932U7A8-F1
#
_cell.length_a   1.000
_cell.length_b   1.000
_cell.length_c   1.000
_cell.angle_alpha   90.00
_cell.angle_beta   90.00
_cell.angle_gamma   90.00
#
_symmetry.space_group_name_H-M   'P 1'
#
loop_
_entity.id
_entity.type
_entity.pdbx_description
1 polymer ?
#
loop_
_entity_poly.entity_id
_entity_poly.type
_entity_poly.pdbx_seq_one_letter_code
_entity_poly.pdbx_strand_id
1 'polypeptide(L)'
;MGSDDQPTCGKGLAANAVLPAKLAELIDARAEVLERHTRALDLADPNGRPELDAYTALARAHRGVAAELTKLAQHLADCRDLPMARHDMKVMTDPEGQAAAFQCYVAIERELLQLLQAKLEEEETLLR
;
A
#
# COMPACT_ATOMS: atom_id res chain seq x y z
N MET A 1 4.07 38.09 -6.71
CA MET A 1 2.85 37.26 -6.86
C MET A 1 2.98 36.12 -5.87
N GLY A 2 2.05 36.06 -4.91
CA GLY A 2 2.17 35.30 -3.67
C GLY A 2 2.09 33.79 -3.85
N SER A 3 2.83 33.09 -2.99
CA SER A 3 3.03 31.64 -2.87
C SER A 3 1.78 30.89 -2.35
N ASP A 4 0.61 31.08 -2.99
CA ASP A 4 -0.65 30.49 -2.52
C ASP A 4 -0.91 29.05 -3.01
N ASP A 5 -0.06 28.52 -3.90
CA ASP A 5 -0.28 27.20 -4.54
C ASP A 5 0.54 26.04 -3.96
N GLN A 6 1.38 26.28 -2.94
CA GLN A 6 2.09 25.16 -2.29
C GLN A 6 1.18 24.48 -1.26
N PRO A 7 0.91 23.17 -1.40
CA PRO A 7 0.15 22.45 -0.38
C PRO A 7 0.90 22.52 0.97
N THR A 8 0.16 22.76 2.04
CA THR A 8 0.70 22.65 3.41
C THR A 8 1.12 21.20 3.69
N CYS A 9 1.95 20.97 4.71
CA CYS A 9 2.32 19.61 5.13
C CYS A 9 1.08 18.73 5.37
N GLY A 10 0.03 19.26 6.01
CA GLY A 10 -1.23 18.54 6.22
C GLY A 10 -1.94 18.15 4.92
N LYS A 11 -2.09 19.09 3.97
CA LYS A 11 -2.64 18.80 2.64
C LYS A 11 -1.77 17.78 1.88
N GLY A 12 -0.46 17.85 2.03
CA GLY A 12 0.49 16.89 1.47
C GLY A 12 0.32 15.48 2.03
N LEU A 13 0.18 15.31 3.35
CA LEU A 13 -0.11 14.02 3.97
C LEU A 13 -1.43 13.45 3.46
N ALA A 14 -2.49 14.26 3.46
CA ALA A 14 -3.80 13.82 2.98
C ALA A 14 -3.80 13.41 1.51
N ALA A 15 -3.05 14.11 0.65
CA ALA A 15 -2.89 13.73 -0.75
C ALA A 15 -2.22 12.36 -0.92
N ASN A 16 -1.34 11.96 0.00
CA ASN A 16 -0.65 10.67 -0.02
C ASN A 16 -1.45 9.50 0.59
N ALA A 17 -2.66 9.75 1.12
CA ALA A 17 -3.56 8.70 1.61
C ALA A 17 -3.97 7.70 0.51
N VAL A 18 -3.93 8.12 -0.76
CA VAL A 18 -4.41 7.34 -1.91
C VAL A 18 -3.61 6.04 -2.12
N LEU A 19 -2.30 6.05 -1.88
CA LEU A 19 -1.46 4.88 -2.13
C LEU A 19 -1.72 3.77 -1.10
N PRO A 20 -1.68 4.01 0.23
CA PRO A 20 -2.05 2.99 1.21
C PRO A 20 -3.49 2.48 1.02
N ALA A 21 -4.44 3.33 0.64
CA ALA A 21 -5.80 2.89 0.33
C ALA A 21 -5.84 1.89 -0.83
N LYS A 22 -5.14 2.18 -1.94
CA LYS A 22 -5.09 1.28 -3.09
C LYS A 22 -4.37 -0.04 -2.77
N LEU A 23 -3.29 0.02 -1.99
CA LEU A 23 -2.60 -1.18 -1.53
C LEU A 23 -3.50 -2.02 -0.62
N ALA A 24 -4.30 -1.41 0.25
CA ALA A 24 -5.28 -2.12 1.06
C ALA A 24 -6.27 -2.90 0.18
N GLU A 25 -6.86 -2.25 -0.82
CA GLU A 25 -7.77 -2.92 -1.77
C GLU A 25 -7.11 -4.08 -2.51
N LEU A 26 -5.87 -3.91 -3.00
CA LEU A 26 -5.14 -4.95 -3.72
C LEU A 26 -4.87 -6.18 -2.82
N ILE A 27 -4.41 -5.95 -1.60
CA ILE A 27 -4.11 -7.01 -0.63
C ILE A 27 -5.40 -7.70 -0.16
N ASP A 28 -6.49 -6.96 0.02
CA ASP A 28 -7.80 -7.51 0.37
C ASP A 28 -8.36 -8.40 -0.75
N ALA A 29 -8.21 -7.97 -2.01
CA ALA A 29 -8.59 -8.77 -3.18
C ALA A 29 -7.79 -10.09 -3.26
N ARG A 30 -6.50 -10.09 -2.88
CA ARG A 30 -5.71 -11.33 -2.80
C ARG A 30 -6.27 -12.29 -1.74
N ALA A 31 -6.71 -11.79 -0.58
CA ALA A 31 -7.34 -12.61 0.43
C ALA A 31 -8.61 -13.29 -0.11
N GLU A 32 -9.46 -12.54 -0.83
CA GLU A 32 -10.68 -13.07 -1.45
C GLU A 32 -10.37 -14.20 -2.45
N VAL A 33 -9.33 -14.06 -3.28
CA VAL A 33 -8.89 -15.12 -4.21
C VAL A 33 -8.53 -16.39 -3.44
N LEU A 34 -7.75 -16.29 -2.36
CA LEU A 34 -7.35 -17.43 -1.53
C LEU A 34 -8.55 -18.10 -0.84
N GLU A 35 -9.47 -17.30 -0.30
CA GLU A 35 -10.71 -17.78 0.35
C GLU A 35 -11.65 -18.48 -0.63
N ARG A 36 -11.69 -18.05 -1.89
CA ARG A 36 -12.46 -18.75 -2.93
C ARG A 36 -11.77 -20.03 -3.37
N HIS A 37 -10.45 -20.01 -3.52
CA HIS A 37 -9.67 -21.19 -3.90
C HIS A 37 -9.90 -22.35 -2.93
N THR A 38 -9.99 -22.08 -1.63
CA THR A 38 -10.18 -23.13 -0.61
C THR A 38 -11.48 -23.92 -0.80
N ARG A 39 -12.47 -23.38 -1.52
CA ARG A 39 -13.74 -24.06 -1.81
C ARG A 39 -13.61 -25.15 -2.87
N ALA A 40 -12.54 -25.13 -3.65
CA ALA A 40 -12.26 -26.12 -4.68
C ALA A 40 -11.48 -27.34 -4.16
N LEU A 41 -11.04 -27.32 -2.89
CA LEU A 41 -10.21 -28.38 -2.32
C LEU A 41 -11.03 -29.63 -2.04
N ASP A 42 -10.53 -30.78 -2.50
CA ASP A 42 -11.02 -32.09 -2.07
C ASP A 42 -10.36 -32.46 -0.74
N LEU A 43 -11.15 -32.52 0.33
CA LEU A 43 -10.66 -32.88 1.66
C LEU A 43 -10.51 -34.38 1.87
N ALA A 44 -10.92 -35.21 0.91
CA ALA A 44 -10.58 -36.63 0.89
C ALA A 44 -9.13 -36.84 0.38
N ASP A 45 -8.55 -35.88 -0.33
CA ASP A 45 -7.13 -35.89 -0.66
C ASP A 45 -6.31 -35.64 0.63
N PRO A 46 -5.30 -36.47 0.93
CA PRO A 46 -4.47 -36.29 2.13
C PRO A 46 -3.74 -34.92 2.19
N ASN A 47 -3.57 -34.24 1.06
CA ASN A 47 -2.97 -32.91 0.97
C ASN A 47 -3.99 -31.77 1.06
N GLY A 48 -5.29 -32.06 0.92
CA GLY A 48 -6.34 -31.04 0.91
C GLY A 48 -6.43 -30.29 2.24
N ARG A 49 -6.23 -30.97 3.37
CA ARG A 49 -6.26 -30.33 4.69
C ARG A 49 -5.06 -29.39 4.92
N PRO A 50 -3.81 -29.80 4.69
CA PRO A 50 -2.66 -28.89 4.72
C PRO A 50 -2.82 -27.64 3.85
N GLU A 51 -3.30 -27.78 2.61
CA GLU A 51 -3.51 -26.64 1.71
C GLU A 51 -4.59 -25.68 2.24
N LEU A 52 -5.72 -26.22 2.73
CA LEU A 52 -6.79 -25.43 3.34
C LEU A 52 -6.27 -24.59 4.51
N ASP A 53 -5.51 -25.21 5.42
CA ASP A 53 -4.99 -24.55 6.61
C ASP A 53 -4.00 -23.44 6.22
N ALA A 54 -3.13 -23.68 5.24
CA ALA A 54 -2.20 -22.68 4.71
C ALA A 54 -2.91 -21.48 4.08
N TYR A 55 -3.86 -21.73 3.19
CA TYR A 55 -4.58 -20.67 2.47
C TYR A 55 -5.44 -19.84 3.42
N THR A 56 -6.08 -20.50 4.40
CA THR A 56 -6.85 -19.81 5.44
C THR A 56 -5.96 -18.89 6.29
N ALA A 57 -4.77 -19.35 6.68
CA ALA A 57 -3.83 -18.54 7.43
C ALA A 57 -3.34 -17.33 6.61
N LEU A 58 -3.01 -17.55 5.33
CA LEU A 58 -2.57 -16.49 4.43
C LEU A 58 -3.67 -15.46 4.16
N ALA A 59 -4.91 -15.89 3.91
CA ALA A 59 -6.04 -14.99 3.72
C ALA A 59 -6.23 -14.07 4.94
N ARG A 60 -6.20 -14.64 6.15
CA ARG A 60 -6.29 -13.86 7.39
C ARG A 60 -5.16 -12.84 7.52
N ALA A 61 -3.93 -13.23 7.19
CA ALA A 61 -2.78 -12.32 7.22
C ALA A 61 -2.96 -11.16 6.22
N HIS A 62 -3.40 -11.43 4.99
CA HIS A 62 -3.70 -10.40 3.99
C HIS A 62 -4.78 -9.43 4.49
N ARG A 63 -5.91 -9.93 5.02
CA ARG A 63 -6.97 -9.09 5.61
C ARG A 63 -6.42 -8.20 6.72
N GLY A 64 -5.54 -8.73 7.57
CA GLY A 64 -4.88 -7.96 8.63
C GLY A 64 -4.03 -6.81 8.09
N VAL A 65 -3.19 -7.08 7.07
CA VAL A 65 -2.36 -6.05 6.42
C VAL A 65 -3.23 -5.00 5.73
N ALA A 66 -4.27 -5.42 5.00
CA ALA A 66 -5.21 -4.51 4.36
C ALA A 66 -5.87 -3.57 5.38
N ALA A 67 -6.31 -4.09 6.53
CA ALA A 67 -6.92 -3.29 7.58
C ALA A 67 -5.97 -2.22 8.14
N GLU A 68 -4.68 -2.54 8.35
CA GLU A 68 -3.69 -1.56 8.82
C GLU A 68 -3.40 -0.49 7.75
N LEU A 69 -3.33 -0.88 6.48
CA LEU A 69 -3.18 0.06 5.37
C LEU A 69 -4.38 1.01 5.23
N THR A 70 -5.61 0.50 5.41
CA THR A 70 -6.82 1.33 5.45
C THR A 70 -6.78 2.34 6.60
N LYS A 71 -6.37 1.91 7.80
CA LYS A 71 -6.22 2.81 8.96
C LYS A 71 -5.18 3.89 8.70
N LEU A 72 -4.04 3.53 8.11
CA LEU A 72 -3.00 4.48 7.74
C LEU A 72 -3.51 5.50 6.70
N ALA A 73 -4.21 5.03 5.67
CA ALA A 73 -4.82 5.89 4.67
C ALA A 73 -5.79 6.91 5.32
N GLN A 74 -6.64 6.43 6.22
CA GLN A 74 -7.57 7.31 6.95
C GLN A 74 -6.82 8.34 7.80
N HIS A 75 -5.80 7.90 8.54
CA HIS A 75 -5.01 8.80 9.38
C HIS A 75 -4.32 9.91 8.56
N LEU A 76 -3.75 9.55 7.40
CA LEU A 76 -3.17 10.52 6.47
C LEU A 76 -4.22 11.52 5.96
N ALA A 77 -5.41 11.04 5.59
CA ALA A 77 -6.52 11.89 5.16
C ALA A 77 -6.97 12.86 6.27
N ASP A 78 -7.03 12.39 7.52
CA ASP A 78 -7.42 13.19 8.68
C ASP A 78 -6.40 14.30 9.00
N CYS A 79 -5.15 14.15 8.57
CA CYS A 79 -4.13 15.20 8.70
C CYS A 79 -4.33 16.41 7.75
N ARG A 80 -5.37 16.42 6.88
CA ARG A 80 -5.56 17.47 5.86
C ARG A 80 -5.48 18.89 6.41
N ASP A 81 -6.13 19.11 7.55
CA ASP A 81 -6.24 20.42 8.19
C ASP A 81 -5.21 20.62 9.31
N LEU A 82 -4.17 19.78 9.35
CA LEU A 82 -3.08 19.89 10.32
C LEU A 82 -2.37 21.26 10.19
N PRO A 83 -2.30 22.06 11.28
CA PRO A 83 -1.62 23.34 11.24
C PRO A 83 -0.12 23.15 11.03
N MET A 84 0.46 23.94 10.13
CA MET A 84 1.89 23.88 9.84
C MET A 84 2.70 24.56 10.94
N ALA A 85 3.59 23.80 11.59
CA ALA A 85 4.55 24.35 12.53
C ALA A 85 5.70 25.09 11.81
N ARG A 86 6.50 25.86 12.57
CA ARG A 86 7.75 26.44 12.06
C ARG A 86 8.74 25.31 11.79
N HIS A 87 9.31 25.28 10.59
CA HIS A 87 10.37 24.35 10.21
C HIS A 87 11.73 25.04 10.31
N ASP A 88 12.76 24.31 10.74
CA ASP A 88 14.14 24.75 10.51
C ASP A 88 14.51 24.49 9.05
N MET A 89 14.58 25.58 8.28
CA MET A 89 14.83 25.48 6.86
C MET A 89 16.22 24.96 6.53
N LYS A 90 17.23 25.17 7.40
CA LYS A 90 18.57 24.62 7.15
C LYS A 90 18.55 23.10 7.15
N VAL A 91 17.82 22.50 8.09
CA VAL A 91 17.63 21.05 8.17
C VAL A 91 16.76 20.56 7.01
N MET A 92 15.68 21.28 6.70
CA MET A 92 14.74 20.87 5.65
C MET A 92 15.36 20.87 4.24
N THR A 93 16.28 21.79 3.98
CA THR A 93 16.96 21.91 2.68
C THR A 93 18.36 21.29 2.66
N ASP A 94 18.74 20.55 3.71
CA ASP A 94 20.00 19.83 3.72
C ASP A 94 20.00 18.81 2.55
N PRO A 95 21.03 18.82 1.68
CA PRO A 95 21.12 17.88 0.56
C PRO A 95 21.06 16.41 0.99
N GLU A 96 21.59 16.06 2.16
CA GLU A 96 21.57 14.70 2.75
C GLU A 96 20.36 14.48 3.66
N GLY A 97 19.52 15.51 3.86
CA GLY A 97 18.31 15.46 4.68
C GLY A 97 17.07 15.03 3.88
N GLN A 98 16.03 15.87 3.92
CA GLN A 98 14.72 15.55 3.36
C GLN A 98 14.77 15.24 1.85
N ALA A 99 15.62 15.97 1.11
CA ALA A 99 15.74 15.79 -0.35
C ALA A 99 16.29 14.41 -0.71
N ALA A 100 17.36 13.95 -0.05
CA ALA A 100 17.93 12.62 -0.26
C ALA A 100 16.93 11.52 0.13
N ALA A 101 16.26 11.65 1.28
CA ALA A 101 15.23 10.69 1.69
C ALA A 101 14.10 10.57 0.66
N PHE A 102 13.64 11.70 0.09
CA PHE A 102 12.59 11.70 -0.92
C PHE A 102 13.07 11.11 -2.26
N GLN A 103 14.35 11.30 -2.64
CA GLN A 103 14.92 10.64 -3.82
C GLN A 103 14.93 9.11 -3.67
N CYS A 104 15.32 8.60 -2.50
CA CYS A 104 15.25 7.16 -2.21
C CYS A 104 13.81 6.64 -2.27
N TYR A 105 12.87 7.39 -1.68
CA TYR A 105 11.45 7.04 -1.73
C TYR A 105 10.93 6.93 -3.18
N VAL A 106 11.20 7.94 -4.02
CA VAL A 106 10.79 7.93 -5.44
C VAL A 106 11.46 6.78 -6.22
N ALA A 107 12.70 6.40 -5.88
CA ALA A 107 13.34 5.25 -6.50
C ALA A 107 12.59 3.95 -6.20
N ILE A 108 12.18 3.74 -4.94
CA ILE A 108 11.38 2.58 -4.52
C ILE A 108 10.01 2.58 -5.20
N GLU A 109 9.36 3.74 -5.34
CA GLU A 109 8.08 3.83 -6.08
C GLU A 109 8.21 3.37 -7.53
N ARG A 110 9.32 3.71 -8.20
CA ARG A 110 9.59 3.25 -9.57
C ARG A 110 9.81 1.75 -9.65
N GLU A 111 10.54 1.18 -8.70
CA GLU A 111 10.74 -0.27 -8.61
C GLU A 111 9.41 -1.00 -8.34
N LEU A 112 8.58 -0.45 -7.45
CA LEU A 112 7.24 -0.99 -7.19
C LEU A 112 6.36 -0.95 -8.43
N LEU A 113 6.39 0.13 -9.20
CA LEU A 113 5.65 0.24 -10.46
C LEU A 113 6.08 -0.86 -11.45
N GLN A 114 7.38 -1.06 -11.63
CA GLN A 114 7.89 -2.11 -12.52
C GLN A 114 7.46 -3.50 -12.06
N LEU A 115 7.53 -3.77 -10.75
CA LEU A 115 7.07 -5.03 -10.18
C LEU A 115 5.58 -5.27 -10.46
N LEU A 116 4.73 -4.27 -10.18
CA LEU A 116 3.29 -4.38 -10.39
C LEU A 116 2.94 -4.60 -11.87
N GLN A 117 3.66 -3.95 -12.79
CA GLN A 117 3.45 -4.11 -14.21
C GLN A 117 3.79 -5.54 -14.67
N ALA A 118 4.94 -6.08 -14.25
CA ALA A 118 5.31 -7.46 -14.55
C ALA A 118 4.32 -8.47 -13.94
N LYS A 119 3.90 -8.27 -12.69
CA LYS A 119 2.91 -9.13 -12.04
C LYS A 119 1.57 -9.12 -12.76
N LEU A 120 1.12 -7.95 -13.22
CA LEU A 120 -0.15 -7.82 -13.93
C LEU A 120 -0.11 -8.58 -15.25
N GLU A 121 0.98 -8.47 -16.02
CA GLU A 121 1.14 -9.22 -17.27
C GLU A 121 1.02 -10.74 -17.04
N GLU A 122 1.67 -11.27 -15.99
CA GLU A 122 1.55 -12.67 -15.60
C GLU A 122 0.11 -13.04 -15.20
N GLU A 123 -0.51 -12.25 -14.34
CA GLU A 123 -1.84 -12.53 -13.79
C GLU A 123 -2.94 -12.43 -14.86
N GLU A 124 -2.80 -11.54 -15.84
CA GLU A 124 -3.70 -11.45 -16.99
C GLU A 124 -3.64 -12.68 -17.90
N THR A 125 -2.52 -13.42 -17.93
CA THR A 125 -2.47 -14.69 -18.67
C THR A 125 -3.38 -15.75 -18.06
N LEU A 126 -3.62 -15.69 -16.74
CA LEU A 126 -4.50 -16.62 -16.02
C LEU A 126 -5.99 -16.33 -16.26
N LEU A 127 -6.31 -15.17 -16.84
CA LEU A 127 -7.68 -14.79 -17.19
C LEU A 127 -8.10 -15.23 -18.61
N ARG A 128 -7.20 -15.88 -19.37
CA ARG A 128 -7.43 -16.26 -20.77
C ARG A 128 -7.85 -17.71 -20.94
#